data_AF-A0A9J6QPD6-F1
#
_entry.id   AF-A0A9J6QPD6-F1
#
_cell.length_a   1.000
_cell.length_b   1.000
_cell.length_c   1.000
_cell.angle_alpha   90.00
_cell.angle_beta   90.00
_cell.angle_gamma   90.00
#
_symmetry.space_group_name_H-M   'P 1'
#
loop_
_entity.id
_entity.type
_entity.pdbx_description
1 polymer ?
#
loop_
_entity_poly.entity_id
_entity_poly.type
_entity_poly.pdbx_seq_one_letter_code
_entity_poly.pdbx_strand_id
1 'polypeptide(L)' 'MKKWLHILLPHWETDTVVLQTVGDELHIVCSYHDVDPGEVFDGMCELKIFTWLNCACPFGGPINVRSFEPKVNA' A
#
# COMPACT_ATOMS: atom_id res chain seq x y z
N MET A 1 -16.24 24.31 0.14
CA MET A 1 -14.99 24.53 0.90
C MET A 1 -15.00 23.68 2.18
N LYS A 2 -14.66 22.39 2.10
CA LYS A 2 -14.57 21.48 3.28
C LYS A 2 -13.47 20.41 3.10
N LYS A 3 -13.19 20.01 1.86
CA LYS A 3 -12.11 19.08 1.48
C LYS A 3 -10.67 19.59 1.73
N TRP A 4 -10.44 20.79 2.25
CA TRP A 4 -9.07 21.22 2.57
C TRP A 4 -8.78 21.16 4.08
N LEU A 5 -9.82 21.08 4.91
CA LEU A 5 -9.64 20.94 6.36
C LEU A 5 -9.07 19.57 6.76
N HIS A 6 -9.36 18.51 6.00
CA HIS A 6 -8.84 17.17 6.32
C HIS A 6 -7.32 17.09 6.17
N ILE A 7 -6.71 17.91 5.31
CA ILE A 7 -5.26 17.97 5.13
C ILE A 7 -4.56 18.46 6.41
N LEU A 8 -5.24 19.28 7.21
CA LEU A 8 -4.71 19.86 8.44
C LEU A 8 -4.73 18.89 9.62
N LEU A 9 -5.54 17.83 9.54
CA LEU A 9 -5.68 16.84 10.61
C LEU A 9 -4.79 15.64 10.31
N PRO A 10 -3.86 15.27 11.21
CA PRO A 10 -3.10 14.05 11.03
C PRO A 10 -4.05 12.86 11.11
N HIS A 11 -3.86 11.88 10.23
CA HIS A 11 -4.60 10.64 10.29
C HIS A 11 -3.72 9.43 10.03
N TRP A 12 -4.20 8.29 10.48
CA TRP A 12 -3.61 6.99 10.23
C TRP A 12 -4.47 6.25 9.22
N GLU A 13 -3.81 5.64 8.25
CA GLU A 13 -4.44 4.76 7.27
C GLU A 13 -3.65 3.46 7.15
N THR A 14 -4.30 2.45 6.61
CA THR A 14 -3.68 1.18 6.27
C THR A 14 -3.84 0.98 4.79
N ASP A 15 -2.74 0.85 4.08
CA ASP A 15 -2.73 0.56 2.65
C ASP A 15 -2.20 -0.86 2.40
N THR A 16 -2.75 -1.53 1.40
CA THR A 16 -2.25 -2.81 0.94
C THR A 16 -1.30 -2.56 -0.22
N VAL A 17 -0.06 -3.02 -0.11
CA VAL A 17 0.96 -2.88 -1.14
C VAL A 17 1.38 -4.24 -1.66
N VAL A 18 1.76 -4.30 -2.94
CA VAL A 18 2.26 -5.53 -3.56
C VAL A 18 3.78 -5.61 -3.46
N LEU A 19 4.25 -6.85 -3.37
CA LEU A 19 5.65 -7.20 -3.17
C LEU A 19 6.15 -8.00 -4.36
N GLN A 20 7.35 -7.66 -4.82
CA GLN A 20 8.10 -8.41 -5.83
C GLN A 20 9.45 -8.83 -5.27
N THR A 21 9.84 -10.06 -5.58
CA THR A 21 11.14 -10.62 -5.24
C THR A 21 12.20 -10.01 -6.14
N VAL A 22 13.19 -9.38 -5.53
CA VAL A 22 14.39 -8.88 -6.22
C VAL A 22 15.60 -9.52 -5.54
N GLY A 23 16.17 -10.55 -6.18
CA GLY A 23 17.20 -11.37 -5.55
C GLY A 23 16.58 -12.28 -4.47
N ASP A 24 17.05 -12.15 -3.24
CA ASP A 24 16.59 -12.93 -2.08
C ASP A 24 15.62 -12.14 -1.16
N GLU A 25 15.26 -10.90 -1.54
CA GLU A 25 14.42 -10.01 -0.73
C GLU A 25 13.12 -9.61 -1.43
N LEU A 26 12.06 -9.41 -0.65
CA LEU A 26 10.78 -8.88 -1.11
C LEU A 26 10.78 -7.35 -1.02
N HIS A 27 10.56 -6.68 -2.14
CA HIS A 27 10.48 -5.23 -2.23
C HIS A 27 9.05 -4.77 -2.51
N ILE A 28 8.66 -3.67 -1.88
CA ILE A 28 7.40 -2.97 -2.17
C ILE A 28 7.50 -2.35 -3.56
N VAL A 29 6.55 -2.67 -4.43
CA VAL A 29 6.50 -2.15 -5.81
C VAL A 29 5.50 -1.02 -5.95
N CYS A 30 4.23 -1.26 -5.61
CA CYS A 30 3.15 -0.27 -5.71
C CYS A 30 2.01 -0.59 -4.73
N SER A 31 1.04 0.33 -4.62
CA SER A 31 -0.21 0.06 -3.92
C SER A 31 -1.03 -0.96 -4.70
N TYR A 32 -1.73 -1.85 -4.00
CA TYR A 32 -2.70 -2.77 -4.61
C TYR A 32 -3.80 -2.02 -5.36
N HIS A 33 -4.09 -0.77 -4.99
CA HIS A 33 -5.02 0.07 -5.73
C HIS A 33 -4.58 0.32 -7.17
N ASP A 34 -3.28 0.44 -7.42
CA ASP A 34 -2.70 0.76 -8.72
C ASP A 34 -2.44 -0.48 -9.59
N VAL A 35 -2.65 -1.68 -9.05
CA VAL A 35 -2.49 -2.95 -9.78
C VAL A 35 -3.58 -3.10 -10.83
N ASP A 36 -3.21 -3.37 -12.07
CA ASP A 36 -4.16 -3.63 -13.14
C ASP A 36 -4.61 -5.11 -13.17
N PRO A 37 -5.86 -5.41 -13.60
CA PRO A 37 -6.30 -6.78 -13.77
C PRO A 37 -5.42 -7.56 -14.75
N GLY A 38 -4.92 -8.72 -14.33
CA GLY A 38 -3.98 -9.54 -15.09
C GLY A 38 -2.52 -9.34 -14.73
N GLU A 39 -2.18 -8.32 -13.94
CA GLU A 39 -0.85 -8.21 -13.33
C GLU A 39 -0.67 -9.25 -12.21
N VAL A 40 0.57 -9.71 -12.05
CA VAL A 40 0.95 -10.74 -11.07
C VAL A 40 2.20 -10.29 -10.32
N PHE A 41 2.16 -10.44 -9.00
CA PHE A 41 3.25 -10.15 -8.08
C PHE A 41 3.50 -11.37 -7.17
N ASP A 42 4.60 -11.35 -6.41
CA ASP A 42 4.99 -12.49 -5.57
C ASP A 42 4.28 -12.48 -4.21
N GLY A 43 3.94 -11.30 -3.70
CA GLY A 43 3.27 -11.16 -2.42
C GLY A 43 2.51 -9.85 -2.27
N MET A 44 1.89 -9.68 -1.12
CA MET A 44 1.36 -8.40 -0.68
C MET A 44 1.48 -8.28 0.85
N CYS A 45 1.49 -7.06 1.35
CA CYS A 45 1.41 -6.79 2.77
C CYS A 45 0.64 -5.49 3.04
N GLU A 46 0.25 -5.28 4.29
CA GLU A 46 -0.37 -4.06 4.75
C GLU A 46 0.67 -3.18 5.43
N LEU A 47 0.64 -1.89 5.10
CA LEU A 47 1.47 -0.87 5.73
C LEU A 47 0.60 0.11 6.48
N LYS A 48 1.00 0.43 7.71
CA LYS A 48 0.41 1.54 8.45
C LYS A 48 1.08 2.83 8.00
N ILE A 49 0.29 3.75 7.47
CA ILE A 49 0.76 5.02 6.93
C ILE A 49 0.25 6.14 7.83
N PHE A 50 1.15 7.02 8.22
CA PHE A 50 0.81 8.28 8.84
C PHE A 50 0.78 9.37 7.77
N THR A 51 -0.36 10.04 7.63
CA THR A 51 -0.54 11.09 6.64
C THR A 51 -0.86 12.41 7.32
N TRP A 52 -0.09 13.45 6.98
CA TRP A 52 -0.32 14.81 7.46
C TRP A 52 0.22 15.84 6.49
N LEU A 53 -0.54 16.91 6.21
CA LEU A 53 -0.13 18.01 5.31
C LEU A 53 0.34 17.54 3.92
N ASN A 54 -0.34 16.53 3.34
CA ASN A 54 0.03 15.86 2.08
C ASN A 54 1.37 15.10 2.09
N CYS A 55 1.99 14.92 3.26
CA CYS A 55 3.12 14.00 3.43
C CYS A 55 2.61 12.69 4.01
N ALA A 56 2.97 11.57 3.36
CA ALA A 56 2.70 10.22 3.84
C ALA A 56 4.02 9.57 4.24
N CYS A 57 4.06 8.96 5.43
CA CYS A 57 5.22 8.21 5.91
C CYS A 57 4.78 6.82 6.38
N PRO A 58 5.42 5.75 5.87
CA PRO A 58 5.19 4.42 6.41
C PRO A 58 5.72 4.35 7.85
N PHE A 59 4.98 3.67 8.72
CA PHE A 59 5.31 3.56 10.14
C PHE A 59 5.30 2.10 10.58
N GLY A 60 6.43 1.63 11.10
CA GLY A 60 6.60 0.25 11.55
C GLY A 60 6.97 -0.71 10.40
N GLY A 61 6.83 -2.01 10.67
CA GLY A 61 7.08 -3.08 9.71
C GLY A 61 5.82 -3.51 8.94
N PRO A 62 6.00 -4.39 7.94
CA PRO A 62 4.87 -4.94 7.18
C PRO A 62 3.96 -5.78 8.07
N ILE A 63 2.66 -5.66 7.83
CA ILE A 63 1.59 -6.37 8.54
C ILE A 63 0.95 -7.34 7.54
N ASN A 64 0.43 -8.47 8.01
CA ASN A 64 -0.36 -9.41 7.20
C ASN A 64 0.30 -9.81 5.86
N VAL A 65 1.61 -10.08 5.90
CA VAL A 65 2.37 -10.54 4.72
C VAL A 65 1.77 -11.85 4.22
N ARG A 66 1.37 -11.87 2.95
CA ARG A 66 0.69 -13.00 2.31
C ARG A 66 1.04 -13.10 0.83
N SER A 67 0.70 -14.23 0.22
CA SER A 67 0.81 -14.40 -1.23
C SER A 67 -0.10 -13.41 -1.96
N PHE A 68 0.31 -13.02 -3.17
CA PHE A 68 -0.47 -12.09 -3.98
C PHE A 68 -1.81 -12.71 -4.43
N GLU A 69 -2.87 -11.89 -4.41
CA GLU A 69 -4.22 -12.22 -4.84
C GLU A 69 -4.55 -11.33 -6.06
N PRO A 70 -4.53 -11.89 -7.28
CA PRO A 70 -4.71 -11.12 -8.50
C PRO A 70 -6.11 -10.53 -8.58
N LYS A 71 -6.21 -9.30 -9.10
CA LYS A 71 -7.50 -8.73 -9.51
C LYS A 71 -8.02 -9.54 -10.69
N VAL A 72 -9.16 -10.20 -10.49
CA VAL A 72 -9.87 -10.88 -11.57
C VAL A 72 -10.79 -9.85 -12.23
N ASN A 73 -10.72 -9.72 -13.56
CA ASN A 73 -11.70 -8.93 -14.29
C ASN A 73 -13.09 -9.50 -14.02
N ALA A 74 -13.99 -8.66 -13.51
CA ALA A 74 -15.40 -8.98 -13.30
C ALA A 74 -16.16 -9.03 -14.64
#